data_AF-A0A954DCY8-F1
#
_entry.id   AF-A0A954DCY8-F1
#
_cell.length_a   1.000
_cell.length_b   1.000
_cell.length_c   1.000
_cell.angle_alpha   90.00
_cell.angle_beta   90.00
_cell.angle_gamma   90.00
#
_symmetry.space_group_name_H-M   'P 1'
#
loop_
_entity.id
_entity.type
_entity.pdbx_description
1 polymer ?
#
loop_
_entity_poly.entity_id
_entity_poly.type
_entity_poly.pdbx_seq_one_letter_code
_entity_poly.pdbx_strand_id
1 'polypeptide(L)'
;MFSKEEFQTWAKENVVLFASIMTKIDGRQDDALLRDYGFGGFPSMAMLDGDGEAITKKVERELPAMKETFAKCNAFLKTKAKVDAGEEVDAAKWFMMRLTLGQLSVAEAKEQGGDLELNEAQKVEFDQAVLALELDDLMKNYRKVGAEATANAVYDMFKAGRVPAAGSSSETFFMSMLGSAADKKNDGDAYLVAGPFLLKQAQNMLKRIEGMREGYKGDPKRLETAAEQFKKQVADIEAKLESYKKT
;
A
#
# COMPACT_ATOMS: atom_id res chain seq x y z
N MET A 1 -17.19 -1.18 9.50
CA MET A 1 -17.35 0.07 8.73
C MET A 1 -18.66 0.05 7.94
N PHE A 2 -18.87 -0.91 7.04
CA PHE A 2 -20.08 -1.01 6.19
C PHE A 2 -21.44 -1.07 6.94
N SER A 3 -21.44 -1.48 8.20
CA SER A 3 -22.63 -1.52 9.05
C SER A 3 -22.95 -0.20 9.77
N LYS A 4 -22.08 0.82 9.68
CA LYS A 4 -22.30 2.12 10.32
C LYS A 4 -23.35 2.91 9.53
N GLU A 5 -24.25 3.59 10.23
CA GLU A 5 -25.31 4.42 9.62
C GLU A 5 -24.74 5.47 8.67
N GLU A 6 -23.67 6.16 9.07
CA GLU A 6 -23.00 7.17 8.24
C GLU A 6 -22.56 6.60 6.88
N PHE A 7 -22.03 5.37 6.86
CA PHE A 7 -21.64 4.71 5.62
C PHE A 7 -22.86 4.40 4.76
N GLN A 8 -23.93 3.86 5.36
CA GLN A 8 -25.14 3.47 4.63
C GLN A 8 -25.82 4.67 3.98
N THR A 9 -25.89 5.80 4.68
CA THR A 9 -26.44 7.05 4.14
C THR A 9 -25.61 7.55 2.97
N TRP A 10 -24.29 7.65 3.13
CA TRP A 10 -23.40 8.06 2.05
C TRP A 10 -23.49 7.11 0.85
N ALA A 11 -23.46 5.80 1.08
CA ALA A 11 -23.42 4.81 0.01
C ALA A 11 -24.68 4.84 -0.85
N LYS A 12 -25.87 5.00 -0.25
CA LYS A 12 -27.16 5.09 -0.97
C LYS A 12 -27.19 6.20 -2.03
N GLU A 13 -26.49 7.29 -1.80
CA GLU A 13 -26.51 8.47 -2.68
C GLU A 13 -25.38 8.45 -3.72
N ASN A 14 -24.30 7.71 -3.45
CA ASN A 14 -23.04 7.89 -4.15
C ASN A 14 -22.57 6.65 -4.93
N VAL A 15 -22.91 5.43 -4.50
CA VAL A 15 -22.35 4.21 -5.08
C VAL A 15 -23.36 3.08 -5.18
N VAL A 16 -23.14 2.19 -6.15
CA VAL A 16 -23.79 0.88 -6.18
C VAL A 16 -22.85 -0.11 -5.49
N LEU A 17 -23.28 -0.66 -4.36
CA LEU A 17 -22.49 -1.64 -3.63
C LEU A 17 -22.64 -3.03 -4.27
N PHE A 18 -21.53 -3.57 -4.74
CA PHE A 18 -21.44 -4.95 -5.20
C PHE A 18 -20.53 -5.75 -4.26
N ALA A 19 -21.05 -6.86 -3.73
CA ALA A 19 -20.31 -7.77 -2.87
C ALA A 19 -20.13 -9.11 -3.58
N SER A 20 -18.89 -9.43 -3.96
CA SER A 20 -18.54 -10.75 -4.44
C SER A 20 -18.10 -11.63 -3.27
N ILE A 21 -18.76 -12.78 -3.09
CA ILE A 21 -18.38 -13.82 -2.14
C ILE A 21 -17.81 -14.98 -2.94
N MET A 22 -16.52 -15.23 -2.78
CA MET A 22 -15.84 -16.34 -3.44
C MET A 22 -15.86 -17.59 -2.60
N THR A 23 -16.33 -18.69 -3.19
CA THR A 23 -16.62 -19.91 -2.43
C THR A 23 -15.71 -21.10 -2.76
N LYS A 24 -14.77 -20.96 -3.71
CA LYS A 24 -13.95 -22.05 -4.27
C LYS A 24 -14.79 -23.24 -4.76
N ILE A 25 -16.01 -22.97 -5.24
CA ILE A 25 -16.91 -23.97 -5.79
C ILE A 25 -16.67 -24.00 -7.30
N ASP A 26 -16.24 -25.16 -7.81
CA ASP A 26 -15.94 -25.33 -9.23
C ASP A 26 -17.16 -24.98 -10.10
N GLY A 27 -16.92 -24.21 -11.17
CA GLY A 27 -17.94 -23.81 -12.14
C GLY A 27 -18.82 -22.63 -11.71
N ARG A 28 -18.60 -22.03 -10.54
CA ARG A 28 -19.33 -20.82 -10.14
C ARG A 28 -18.82 -19.61 -10.95
N GLN A 29 -19.74 -18.93 -11.63
CA GLN A 29 -19.47 -17.85 -12.59
C GLN A 29 -18.57 -16.73 -12.04
N ASP A 30 -18.70 -16.40 -10.75
CA ASP A 30 -18.02 -15.26 -10.14
C ASP A 30 -16.77 -15.64 -9.33
N ASP A 31 -16.43 -16.93 -9.24
CA ASP A 31 -15.30 -17.41 -8.40
C ASP A 31 -13.93 -17.01 -8.99
N ALA A 32 -13.88 -16.46 -10.20
CA ALA A 32 -12.68 -15.90 -10.82
C ALA A 32 -12.50 -14.38 -10.59
N LEU A 33 -13.55 -13.63 -10.23
CA LEU A 33 -13.53 -12.16 -10.20
C LEU A 33 -12.36 -11.53 -9.44
N LEU A 34 -12.01 -12.04 -8.25
CA LEU A 34 -10.88 -11.55 -7.47
C LEU A 34 -9.57 -11.64 -8.25
N ARG A 35 -9.35 -12.74 -8.98
CA ARG A 35 -8.18 -12.91 -9.85
C ARG A 35 -8.27 -12.01 -11.08
N ASP A 36 -9.46 -11.86 -11.65
CA ASP A 36 -9.67 -11.04 -12.86
C ASP A 36 -9.38 -9.56 -12.58
N TYR A 37 -9.73 -9.05 -11.40
CA TYR A 37 -9.31 -7.73 -10.93
C TYR A 37 -7.88 -7.71 -10.35
N GLY A 38 -7.19 -8.84 -10.29
CA GLY A 38 -5.80 -8.94 -9.83
C GLY A 38 -5.61 -8.75 -8.33
N PHE A 39 -6.63 -9.07 -7.52
CA PHE A 39 -6.54 -9.08 -6.06
C PHE A 39 -5.93 -10.39 -5.53
N GLY A 40 -5.16 -10.28 -4.44
CA GLY A 40 -4.43 -11.41 -3.84
C GLY A 40 -5.03 -11.96 -2.54
N GLY A 41 -6.11 -11.38 -2.03
CA GLY A 41 -6.69 -11.77 -0.75
C GLY A 41 -7.90 -10.94 -0.36
N PHE A 42 -8.41 -11.16 0.86
CA PHE A 42 -9.59 -10.50 1.39
C PHE A 42 -9.29 -9.73 2.69
N PRO A 43 -10.03 -8.64 2.97
CA PRO A 43 -10.97 -7.97 2.06
C PRO A 43 -10.23 -7.09 1.04
N SER A 44 -10.73 -7.11 -0.19
CA SER A 44 -10.27 -6.26 -1.30
C SER A 44 -11.42 -5.37 -1.78
N MET A 45 -11.10 -4.17 -2.26
CA MET A 45 -12.08 -3.18 -2.71
C MET A 45 -11.56 -2.50 -3.98
N ALA A 46 -12.47 -2.23 -4.92
CA ALA A 46 -12.22 -1.41 -6.10
C ALA A 46 -13.35 -0.40 -6.27
N MET A 47 -13.04 0.72 -6.92
CA MET A 47 -14.04 1.57 -7.55
C MET A 47 -14.09 1.20 -9.03
N LEU A 48 -15.27 0.83 -9.50
CA LEU A 48 -15.52 0.45 -10.89
C LEU A 48 -16.33 1.54 -11.59
N ASP A 49 -16.21 1.64 -12.90
CA ASP A 49 -17.11 2.44 -13.71
C ASP A 49 -18.39 1.68 -14.09
N GLY A 50 -19.22 2.27 -14.95
CA GLY A 50 -20.49 1.68 -15.39
C GLY A 50 -20.34 0.41 -16.23
N ASP A 51 -19.17 0.19 -16.84
CA ASP A 51 -18.86 -0.97 -17.67
C ASP A 51 -18.17 -2.08 -16.86
N GLY A 52 -17.89 -1.83 -15.58
CA GLY A 52 -17.20 -2.75 -14.69
C GLY A 52 -15.67 -2.68 -14.79
N GLU A 53 -15.10 -1.69 -15.49
CA GLU A 53 -13.66 -1.51 -15.50
C GLU A 53 -13.19 -0.84 -14.20
N ALA A 54 -12.04 -1.29 -13.69
CA ALA A 54 -11.51 -0.76 -12.44
C ALA A 54 -10.86 0.62 -12.64
N ILE A 55 -11.51 1.65 -12.10
CA ILE A 55 -10.95 3.02 -12.01
C ILE A 55 -9.80 3.05 -10.99
N THR A 56 -9.95 2.36 -9.86
CA THR A 56 -8.85 2.16 -8.92
C THR A 56 -9.10 0.96 -8.03
N LYS A 57 -8.00 0.32 -7.63
CA LYS A 57 -7.96 -0.76 -6.64
C LYS A 57 -7.38 -0.30 -5.30
N LYS A 58 -7.00 0.97 -5.20
CA LYS A 58 -6.46 1.61 -4.01
C LYS A 58 -7.61 2.33 -3.30
N VAL A 59 -8.43 1.55 -2.59
CA VAL A 59 -9.58 2.06 -1.83
C VAL A 59 -9.33 1.86 -0.35
N GLU A 60 -9.42 2.94 0.41
CA GLU A 60 -9.23 2.97 1.85
C GLU A 60 -10.46 2.43 2.58
N ARG A 61 -10.23 1.83 3.75
CA ARG A 61 -11.28 1.18 4.56
C ARG A 61 -12.00 2.14 5.52
N GLU A 62 -11.48 3.36 5.66
CA GLU A 62 -12.10 4.39 6.48
C GLU A 62 -12.94 5.31 5.60
N LEU A 63 -14.16 5.62 6.07
CA LEU A 63 -15.15 6.35 5.27
C LEU A 63 -14.65 7.73 4.79
N PRO A 64 -13.94 8.55 5.58
CA PRO A 64 -13.41 9.82 5.07
C PRO A 64 -12.45 9.63 3.89
N ALA A 65 -11.49 8.73 3.99
CA ALA A 65 -10.54 8.46 2.90
C ALA A 65 -11.23 7.81 1.69
N MET A 66 -12.22 6.93 1.92
CA MET A 66 -13.03 6.37 0.84
C MET A 66 -13.82 7.45 0.09
N LYS A 67 -14.37 8.45 0.78
CA LYS A 67 -15.07 9.61 0.17
C LYS A 67 -14.11 10.41 -0.71
N GLU A 68 -12.86 10.60 -0.28
CA GLU A 68 -11.83 11.27 -1.08
C GLU A 68 -11.50 10.47 -2.35
N THR A 69 -11.31 9.15 -2.23
CA THR A 69 -11.08 8.27 -3.38
C THR A 69 -12.27 8.27 -4.35
N PHE A 70 -13.49 8.25 -3.85
CA PHE A 70 -14.71 8.41 -4.67
C PHE A 70 -14.73 9.75 -5.41
N ALA A 71 -14.42 10.86 -4.74
CA ALA A 71 -14.36 12.17 -5.38
C ALA A 71 -13.31 12.22 -6.50
N LYS A 72 -12.13 11.60 -6.29
CA LYS A 72 -11.09 11.45 -7.32
C LYS A 72 -11.59 10.63 -8.52
N CYS A 73 -12.29 9.52 -8.28
CA CYS A 73 -12.88 8.69 -9.35
C CYS A 73 -13.90 9.49 -10.18
N ASN A 74 -14.78 10.26 -9.53
CA ASN A 74 -15.75 11.10 -10.23
C ASN A 74 -15.09 12.22 -11.04
N ALA A 75 -14.05 12.86 -10.50
CA ALA A 75 -13.28 13.86 -11.23
C ALA A 75 -12.58 13.25 -12.46
N PHE A 76 -12.05 12.03 -12.31
CA PHE A 76 -11.46 11.26 -13.40
C PHE A 76 -12.49 10.94 -14.48
N LEU A 77 -13.65 10.36 -14.14
CA LEU A 77 -14.69 10.02 -15.12
C LEU A 77 -15.20 11.26 -15.88
N LYS A 78 -15.40 12.37 -15.18
CA LYS A 78 -15.77 13.65 -15.81
C LYS A 78 -14.71 14.13 -16.80
N THR A 79 -13.43 14.02 -16.43
CA THR A 79 -12.32 14.45 -17.29
C THR A 79 -12.14 13.49 -18.47
N LYS A 80 -12.28 12.18 -18.23
CA LYS A 80 -12.24 11.14 -19.26
C LYS A 80 -13.31 11.38 -20.32
N ALA A 81 -14.54 11.69 -19.92
CA ALA A 81 -15.63 11.98 -20.86
C ALA A 81 -15.33 13.18 -21.77
N LYS A 82 -14.66 14.21 -21.24
CA LYS A 82 -14.19 15.36 -22.05
C LYS A 82 -13.13 14.96 -23.06
N VAL A 83 -12.13 14.19 -22.60
CA VAL A 83 -11.07 13.65 -23.48
C VAL A 83 -11.66 12.79 -24.59
N ASP A 84 -12.59 11.89 -24.25
CA ASP A 84 -13.28 11.01 -25.21
C ASP A 84 -14.13 11.81 -26.22
N ALA A 85 -14.67 12.96 -25.82
CA ALA A 85 -15.38 13.90 -26.68
C ALA A 85 -14.44 14.79 -27.53
N GLY A 86 -13.12 14.67 -27.37
CA GLY A 86 -12.13 15.48 -28.06
C GLY A 86 -12.01 16.92 -27.53
N GLU A 87 -12.55 17.20 -26.33
CA GLU A 87 -12.36 18.50 -25.68
C GLU A 87 -10.92 18.65 -25.17
N GLU A 88 -10.40 19.87 -25.25
CA GLU A 88 -9.09 20.20 -24.68
C GLU A 88 -9.16 20.15 -23.14
N VAL A 89 -8.23 19.41 -22.54
CA VAL A 89 -8.07 19.31 -21.10
C VAL A 89 -6.62 19.64 -20.72
N ASP A 90 -6.42 20.10 -19.50
CA ASP A 90 -5.08 20.26 -18.93
C ASP A 90 -4.38 18.90 -18.88
N ALA A 91 -3.35 18.74 -19.72
CA ALA A 91 -2.62 17.48 -19.89
C ALA A 91 -1.91 17.04 -18.60
N ALA A 92 -1.32 17.98 -17.87
CA ALA A 92 -0.64 17.69 -16.61
C ALA A 92 -1.63 17.22 -15.55
N LYS A 93 -2.77 17.89 -15.43
CA LYS A 93 -3.84 17.48 -14.51
C LYS A 93 -4.43 16.12 -14.87
N TRP A 94 -4.69 15.88 -16.16
CA TRP A 94 -5.19 14.59 -16.64
C TRP A 94 -4.21 13.45 -16.34
N PHE A 95 -2.94 13.68 -16.62
CA PHE A 95 -1.88 12.75 -16.32
C PHE A 95 -1.80 12.42 -14.82
N MET A 96 -1.80 13.44 -13.95
CA MET A 96 -1.74 13.23 -12.50
C MET A 96 -2.96 12.47 -11.95
N MET A 97 -4.16 12.69 -12.51
CA MET A 97 -5.35 11.89 -12.15
C MET A 97 -5.16 10.41 -12.47
N ARG A 98 -4.67 10.08 -13.67
CA ARG A 98 -4.40 8.69 -14.06
C ARG A 98 -3.33 8.07 -13.18
N LEU A 99 -2.25 8.80 -12.93
CA LEU A 99 -1.12 8.35 -12.11
C LEU A 99 -1.56 8.00 -10.69
N THR A 100 -2.25 8.93 -10.01
CA THR A 100 -2.67 8.75 -8.61
C THR A 100 -3.77 7.69 -8.43
N LEU A 101 -4.60 7.46 -9.45
CA LEU A 101 -5.57 6.35 -9.47
C LEU A 101 -4.94 4.99 -9.83
N GLY A 102 -3.65 4.96 -10.16
CA GLY A 102 -2.96 3.74 -10.54
C GLY A 102 -3.35 3.20 -11.92
N GLN A 103 -3.77 4.09 -12.81
CA GLN A 103 -4.14 3.79 -14.21
C GLN A 103 -2.93 3.73 -15.15
N LEU A 104 -1.72 3.94 -14.63
CA LEU A 104 -0.47 3.91 -15.37
C LEU A 104 0.46 2.84 -14.79
N SER A 105 1.16 2.13 -15.66
CA SER A 105 2.36 1.39 -15.27
C SER A 105 3.51 2.35 -14.92
N VAL A 106 4.56 1.83 -14.25
CA VAL A 106 5.77 2.60 -13.95
C VAL A 106 6.42 3.14 -15.23
N ALA A 107 6.45 2.33 -16.29
CA ALA A 107 7.05 2.71 -17.57
C ALA A 107 6.26 3.86 -18.21
N GLU A 108 4.94 3.72 -18.34
CA GLU A 108 4.07 4.77 -18.90
C GLU A 108 4.13 6.06 -18.07
N ALA A 109 4.19 5.96 -16.73
CA ALA A 109 4.30 7.13 -15.86
C ALA A 109 5.62 7.88 -16.08
N LYS A 110 6.74 7.17 -16.24
CA LYS A 110 8.05 7.80 -16.49
C LYS A 110 8.15 8.39 -17.89
N GLU A 111 7.60 7.69 -18.89
CA GLU A 111 7.59 8.14 -20.28
C GLU A 111 6.70 9.38 -20.45
N GLN A 112 5.42 9.29 -20.08
CA GLN A 112 4.46 10.39 -20.26
C GLN A 112 4.73 11.55 -19.29
N GLY A 113 5.33 11.30 -18.12
CA GLY A 113 5.65 12.32 -17.14
C GLY A 113 6.87 13.18 -17.50
N GLY A 114 7.82 12.64 -18.27
CA GLY A 114 9.06 13.32 -18.63
C GLY A 114 8.87 14.58 -19.49
N ASP A 115 7.79 14.59 -20.27
CA ASP A 115 7.48 15.67 -21.22
C ASP A 115 6.54 16.75 -20.62
N LEU A 116 6.10 16.59 -19.37
CA LEU A 116 5.15 17.50 -18.74
C LEU A 116 5.84 18.60 -17.94
N GLU A 117 5.42 19.85 -18.18
CA GLU A 117 5.81 20.98 -17.34
C GLU A 117 5.03 20.92 -16.02
N LEU A 118 5.66 20.33 -14.98
CA LEU A 118 5.12 20.25 -13.63
C LEU A 118 5.68 21.38 -12.74
N ASN A 119 4.82 22.00 -11.95
CA ASN A 119 5.26 22.89 -10.87
C ASN A 119 5.91 22.09 -9.71
N GLU A 120 6.53 22.78 -8.76
CA GLU A 120 7.24 22.11 -7.65
C GLU A 120 6.36 21.17 -6.83
N ALA A 121 5.12 21.57 -6.52
CA ALA A 121 4.20 20.73 -5.76
C ALA A 121 3.79 19.48 -6.56
N GLN A 122 3.54 19.64 -7.86
CA GLN A 122 3.22 18.54 -8.77
C GLN A 122 4.39 17.58 -8.97
N LYS A 123 5.64 18.08 -8.99
CA LYS A 123 6.84 17.23 -9.06
C LYS A 123 6.95 16.33 -7.83
N VAL A 124 6.73 16.89 -6.64
CA VAL A 124 6.73 16.10 -5.40
C VAL A 124 5.63 15.03 -5.42
N GLU A 125 4.42 15.40 -5.84
CA GLU A 125 3.31 14.44 -5.95
C GLU A 125 3.59 13.36 -7.00
N PHE A 126 4.17 13.74 -8.14
CA PHE A 126 4.59 12.83 -9.21
C PHE A 126 5.61 11.81 -8.70
N ASP A 127 6.68 12.28 -8.06
CA ASP A 127 7.74 11.41 -7.55
C ASP A 127 7.22 10.42 -6.51
N GLN A 128 6.32 10.86 -5.62
CA GLN A 128 5.66 10.00 -4.64
C GLN A 128 4.73 8.97 -5.30
N ALA A 129 3.97 9.37 -6.31
CA ALA A 129 3.06 8.46 -7.01
C ALA A 129 3.82 7.42 -7.85
N VAL A 130 4.91 7.83 -8.52
CA VAL A 130 5.82 6.91 -9.23
C VAL A 130 6.48 5.94 -8.25
N LEU A 131 6.96 6.43 -7.10
CA LEU A 131 7.52 5.58 -6.06
C LEU A 131 6.48 4.54 -5.57
N ALA A 132 5.24 4.96 -5.35
CA ALA A 132 4.16 4.05 -4.97
C ALA A 132 3.90 2.97 -6.02
N LEU A 133 3.94 3.32 -7.31
CA LEU A 133 3.81 2.34 -8.42
C LEU A 133 4.99 1.35 -8.46
N GLU A 134 6.21 1.82 -8.26
CA GLU A 134 7.39 0.95 -8.21
C GLU A 134 7.35 -0.01 -7.03
N LEU A 135 6.91 0.45 -5.86
CA LEU A 135 6.72 -0.40 -4.69
C LEU A 135 5.60 -1.43 -4.90
N ASP A 136 4.51 -1.05 -5.56
CA ASP A 136 3.45 -1.98 -5.94
C ASP A 136 3.95 -3.06 -6.91
N ASP A 137 4.79 -2.69 -7.89
CA ASP A 137 5.38 -3.64 -8.82
C ASP A 137 6.36 -4.60 -8.10
N LEU A 138 7.20 -4.07 -7.22
CA LEU A 138 8.06 -4.89 -6.36
C LEU A 138 7.26 -5.87 -5.50
N MET A 139 6.15 -5.43 -4.89
CA MET A 139 5.28 -6.31 -4.10
C MET A 139 4.66 -7.42 -4.95
N LYS A 140 4.18 -7.11 -6.17
CA LYS A 140 3.62 -8.11 -7.09
C LYS A 140 4.68 -9.12 -7.53
N ASN A 141 5.90 -8.66 -7.77
CA ASN A 141 7.01 -9.49 -8.22
C ASN A 141 7.81 -10.14 -7.08
N TYR A 142 7.52 -9.82 -5.82
CA TYR A 142 8.26 -10.28 -4.64
C TYR A 142 8.52 -11.79 -4.64
N ARG A 143 7.50 -12.60 -4.97
CA ARG A 143 7.63 -14.06 -5.01
C ARG A 143 8.56 -14.56 -6.12
N LYS A 144 8.68 -13.80 -7.21
CA LYS A 144 9.51 -14.12 -8.38
C LYS A 144 10.95 -13.70 -8.16
N VAL A 145 11.18 -12.49 -7.65
CA VAL A 145 12.55 -11.93 -7.49
C VAL A 145 13.19 -12.27 -6.14
N GLY A 146 12.38 -12.62 -5.14
CA GLY A 146 12.84 -13.00 -3.81
C GLY A 146 13.08 -11.82 -2.86
N ALA A 147 13.19 -12.14 -1.57
CA ALA A 147 13.28 -11.16 -0.50
C ALA A 147 14.53 -10.27 -0.60
N GLU A 148 15.68 -10.85 -0.94
CA GLU A 148 16.94 -10.12 -0.98
C GLU A 148 17.02 -9.11 -2.12
N ALA A 149 16.64 -9.51 -3.33
CA ALA A 149 16.58 -8.58 -4.47
C ALA A 149 15.60 -7.44 -4.20
N THR A 150 14.45 -7.75 -3.60
CA THR A 150 13.45 -6.74 -3.24
C THR A 150 13.98 -5.77 -2.18
N ALA A 151 14.63 -6.28 -1.13
CA ALA A 151 15.23 -5.46 -0.09
C ALA A 151 16.33 -4.55 -0.63
N ASN A 152 17.18 -5.05 -1.54
CA ASN A 152 18.19 -4.23 -2.22
C ASN A 152 17.55 -3.13 -3.08
N ALA A 153 16.49 -3.43 -3.83
CA ALA A 153 15.80 -2.41 -4.63
C ALA A 153 15.21 -1.28 -3.76
N VAL A 154 14.59 -1.63 -2.63
CA VAL A 154 14.09 -0.65 -1.65
C VAL A 154 15.22 0.16 -1.02
N TYR A 155 16.36 -0.49 -0.71
CA TYR A 155 17.54 0.20 -0.21
C TYR A 155 18.09 1.20 -1.23
N ASP A 156 18.16 0.84 -2.51
CA ASP A 156 18.63 1.74 -3.57
C ASP A 156 17.70 2.95 -3.73
N MET A 157 16.38 2.76 -3.62
CA MET A 157 15.40 3.87 -3.55
C MET A 157 15.69 4.80 -2.36
N PHE A 158 15.96 4.23 -1.18
CA PHE A 158 16.32 5.01 0.00
C PHE A 158 17.61 5.81 -0.19
N LYS A 159 18.67 5.21 -0.74
CA LYS A 159 19.94 5.91 -0.99
C LYS A 159 19.80 7.01 -2.06
N ALA A 160 18.81 6.89 -2.94
CA ALA A 160 18.41 7.95 -3.87
C ALA A 160 17.52 9.03 -3.23
N GLY A 161 17.29 9.00 -1.91
CA GLY A 161 16.44 9.96 -1.19
C GLY A 161 14.94 9.74 -1.39
N ARG A 162 14.54 8.60 -1.96
CA ARG A 162 13.14 8.30 -2.29
C ARG A 162 12.51 7.45 -1.19
N VAL A 163 11.74 8.11 -0.34
CA VAL A 163 11.01 7.50 0.78
C VAL A 163 9.52 7.77 0.60
N PRO A 164 8.65 6.76 0.79
CA PRO A 164 7.21 6.97 0.69
C PRO A 164 6.74 7.90 1.83
N ALA A 165 5.68 8.65 1.56
CA ALA A 165 5.03 9.47 2.58
C ALA A 165 4.59 8.63 3.79
N ALA A 166 4.77 9.19 4.99
CA ALA A 166 4.34 8.55 6.24
C ALA A 166 2.82 8.28 6.23
N GLY A 167 2.41 7.10 6.68
CA GLY A 167 1.04 6.64 6.65
C GLY A 167 0.54 6.13 5.31
N SER A 168 1.35 6.19 4.23
CA SER A 168 0.98 5.61 2.94
C SER A 168 0.87 4.08 3.03
N SER A 169 0.08 3.48 2.15
CA SER A 169 -0.10 2.03 2.08
C SER A 169 1.19 1.25 1.84
N SER A 170 2.18 1.87 1.18
CA SER A 170 3.48 1.29 0.86
C SER A 170 4.51 1.45 1.97
N GLU A 171 4.28 2.31 2.98
CA GLU A 171 5.24 2.60 4.05
C GLU A 171 5.65 1.33 4.81
N THR A 172 4.69 0.49 5.19
CA THR A 172 4.97 -0.74 5.95
C THR A 172 5.89 -1.69 5.17
N PHE A 173 5.61 -1.87 3.88
CA PHE A 173 6.43 -2.70 3.01
C PHE A 173 7.84 -2.11 2.86
N PHE A 174 7.93 -0.81 2.57
CA PHE A 174 9.19 -0.11 2.41
C PHE A 174 10.06 -0.21 3.66
N MET A 175 9.53 0.14 4.83
CA MET A 175 10.29 0.12 6.09
C MET A 175 10.75 -1.30 6.46
N SER A 176 9.92 -2.31 6.21
CA SER A 176 10.29 -3.71 6.47
C SER A 176 11.45 -4.17 5.57
N MET A 177 11.38 -3.85 4.27
CA MET A 177 12.42 -4.20 3.30
C MET A 177 13.71 -3.41 3.55
N LEU A 178 13.59 -2.10 3.85
CA LEU A 178 14.73 -1.24 4.18
C LEU A 178 15.45 -1.73 5.43
N GLY A 179 14.72 -2.07 6.49
CA GLY A 179 15.31 -2.61 7.71
C GLY A 179 16.08 -3.91 7.47
N SER A 180 15.53 -4.82 6.66
CA SER A 180 16.23 -6.05 6.27
C SER A 180 17.52 -5.79 5.50
N ALA A 181 17.51 -4.84 4.55
CA ALA A 181 18.70 -4.46 3.81
C ALA A 181 19.73 -3.75 4.69
N ALA A 182 19.29 -2.83 5.57
CA ALA A 182 20.13 -2.11 6.51
C ALA A 182 20.84 -3.08 7.48
N ASP A 183 20.14 -4.10 7.96
CA ASP A 183 20.71 -5.16 8.79
C ASP A 183 21.81 -5.92 8.06
N LYS A 184 21.55 -6.37 6.82
CA LYS A 184 22.52 -7.12 6.02
C LYS A 184 23.75 -6.29 5.62
N LYS A 185 23.55 -4.99 5.33
CA LYS A 185 24.60 -4.08 4.87
C LYS A 185 25.33 -3.37 6.02
N ASN A 186 24.88 -3.52 7.26
CA ASN A 186 25.34 -2.75 8.42
C ASN A 186 25.30 -1.23 8.17
N ASP A 187 24.24 -0.75 7.50
CA ASP A 187 24.05 0.68 7.22
C ASP A 187 23.27 1.31 8.37
N GLY A 188 23.95 2.12 9.19
CA GLY A 188 23.38 2.78 10.35
C GLY A 188 22.29 3.80 9.99
N ASP A 189 22.49 4.60 8.94
CA ASP A 189 21.53 5.62 8.52
C ASP A 189 20.21 4.99 8.08
N ALA A 190 20.30 3.96 7.23
CA ALA A 190 19.13 3.20 6.79
C ALA A 190 18.41 2.53 7.97
N TYR A 191 19.18 2.01 8.95
CA TYR A 191 18.62 1.38 10.14
C TYR A 191 17.96 2.40 11.09
N LEU A 192 18.51 3.60 11.23
CA LEU A 192 17.92 4.67 12.04
C LEU A 192 16.58 5.13 11.47
N VAL A 193 16.39 5.03 10.15
CA VAL A 193 15.11 5.32 9.49
C VAL A 193 14.10 4.18 9.66
N ALA A 194 14.48 2.93 9.38
CA ALA A 194 13.54 1.80 9.44
C ALA A 194 13.31 1.26 10.88
N GLY A 195 14.30 1.37 11.76
CA GLY A 195 14.32 0.74 13.07
C GLY A 195 13.19 1.18 14.02
N PRO A 196 12.80 2.48 14.11
CA PRO A 196 11.65 2.89 14.91
C PRO A 196 10.34 2.22 14.48
N PHE A 197 10.16 2.00 13.17
CA PHE A 197 9.00 1.28 12.63
C PHE A 197 9.04 -0.19 13.04
N LEU A 198 10.19 -0.86 12.85
CA LEU A 198 10.38 -2.26 13.24
C LEU A 198 10.17 -2.49 14.74
N LEU A 199 10.68 -1.59 15.58
CA LEU A 199 10.50 -1.64 17.03
C LEU A 199 9.01 -1.58 17.40
N LYS A 200 8.28 -0.61 16.85
CA LYS A 200 6.84 -0.47 17.06
C LYS A 200 6.08 -1.72 16.61
N GLN A 201 6.46 -2.31 15.48
CA GLN A 201 5.85 -3.54 14.98
C GLN A 201 6.09 -4.72 15.94
N ALA A 202 7.32 -4.91 16.40
CA ALA A 202 7.69 -5.97 17.35
C ALA A 202 6.96 -5.81 18.70
N GLN A 203 6.90 -4.57 19.24
CA GLN A 203 6.16 -4.26 20.46
C GLN A 203 4.65 -4.54 20.34
N ASN A 204 4.04 -4.16 19.21
CA ASN A 204 2.62 -4.45 18.95
C ASN A 204 2.34 -5.95 18.86
N MET A 205 3.24 -6.72 18.22
CA MET A 205 3.13 -8.17 18.14
C MET A 205 3.28 -8.83 19.51
N LEU A 206 4.24 -8.38 20.32
CA LEU A 206 4.41 -8.84 21.70
C LEU A 206 3.14 -8.59 22.52
N LYS A 207 2.61 -7.36 22.49
CA LYS A 207 1.36 -7.00 23.18
C LYS A 207 0.19 -7.89 22.74
N ARG A 208 0.07 -8.18 21.44
CA ARG A 208 -0.96 -9.07 20.91
C ARG A 208 -0.80 -10.50 21.44
N ILE A 209 0.42 -11.03 21.48
CA ILE A 209 0.71 -12.38 21.99
C ILE A 209 0.38 -12.48 23.48
N GLU A 210 0.80 -11.49 24.26
CA GLU A 210 0.52 -11.44 25.70
C GLU A 210 -0.99 -11.32 25.97
N GLY A 211 -1.72 -10.52 25.19
CA GLY A 211 -3.17 -10.39 25.28
C GLY A 211 -3.95 -11.66 24.89
N MET A 212 -3.36 -12.58 24.10
CA MET A 212 -4.01 -13.85 23.77
C MET A 212 -3.96 -14.88 24.91
N ARG A 213 -3.12 -14.68 25.94
CA ARG A 213 -2.87 -15.67 27.00
C ARG A 213 -4.13 -16.12 27.73
N GLU A 214 -5.05 -15.19 28.02
CA GLU A 214 -6.27 -15.48 28.82
C GLU A 214 -7.37 -16.22 28.03
N GLY A 215 -7.22 -16.38 26.70
CA GLY A 215 -8.24 -17.02 25.85
C GLY A 215 -7.70 -18.08 24.90
N TYR A 216 -6.39 -18.38 24.95
CA TYR A 216 -5.77 -19.30 24.02
C TYR A 216 -6.08 -20.76 24.39
N LYS A 217 -6.87 -21.42 23.54
CA LYS A 217 -7.26 -22.83 23.70
C LYS A 217 -6.21 -23.83 23.19
N GLY A 218 -5.09 -23.34 22.65
CA GLY A 218 -3.99 -24.17 22.16
C GLY A 218 -2.93 -24.44 23.23
N ASP A 219 -1.76 -24.94 22.81
CA ASP A 219 -0.61 -25.19 23.69
C ASP A 219 -0.01 -23.88 24.23
N PRO A 220 -0.12 -23.57 25.54
CA PRO A 220 0.39 -22.33 26.14
C PRO A 220 1.88 -22.10 25.90
N LYS A 221 2.68 -23.18 25.79
CA LYS A 221 4.12 -23.09 25.54
C LYS A 221 4.44 -22.42 24.20
N ARG A 222 3.55 -22.53 23.21
CA ARG A 222 3.71 -21.83 21.92
C ARG A 222 3.62 -20.32 22.08
N LEU A 223 2.69 -19.83 22.90
CA LEU A 223 2.57 -18.40 23.18
C LEU A 223 3.72 -17.89 24.04
N GLU A 224 4.20 -18.67 25.00
CA GLU A 224 5.38 -18.33 25.79
C GLU A 224 6.62 -18.19 24.91
N THR A 225 6.90 -19.21 24.08
CA THR A 225 8.03 -19.20 23.14
C THR A 225 7.95 -18.01 22.19
N ALA A 226 6.77 -17.72 21.64
CA ALA A 226 6.58 -16.57 20.76
C ALA A 226 6.80 -15.24 21.50
N ALA A 227 6.30 -15.10 22.73
CA ALA A 227 6.50 -13.90 23.54
C ALA A 227 7.99 -13.67 23.84
N GLU A 228 8.73 -14.72 24.19
CA GLU A 228 10.18 -14.64 24.41
C GLU A 228 10.94 -14.23 23.16
N GLN A 229 10.58 -14.79 22.00
CA GLN A 229 11.17 -14.40 20.71
C GLN A 229 10.96 -12.92 20.42
N PHE A 230 9.75 -12.39 20.60
CA PHE A 230 9.47 -10.97 20.37
C PHE A 230 10.10 -10.06 21.43
N LYS A 231 10.20 -10.49 22.70
CA LYS A 231 10.96 -9.74 23.73
C LYS A 231 12.43 -9.60 23.34
N LYS A 232 13.04 -10.69 22.90
CA LYS A 232 14.42 -10.67 22.39
C LYS A 232 14.53 -9.75 21.17
N GLN A 233 13.62 -9.86 20.22
CA GLN A 233 13.62 -9.00 19.03
C GLN A 233 13.52 -7.51 19.37
N VAL A 234 12.66 -7.14 20.33
CA VAL A 234 12.55 -5.75 20.82
C VAL A 234 13.90 -5.27 21.38
N ALA A 235 14.49 -6.06 22.28
CA ALA A 235 15.78 -5.71 22.90
C ALA A 235 16.92 -5.60 21.86
N ASP A 236 16.96 -6.51 20.88
CA ASP A 236 17.96 -6.51 19.82
C ASP A 236 17.84 -5.24 18.94
N ILE A 237 16.60 -4.84 18.58
CA ILE A 237 16.35 -3.61 17.80
C ILE A 237 16.74 -2.36 18.61
N GLU A 238 16.37 -2.29 19.89
CA GLU A 238 16.71 -1.16 20.76
C GLU A 238 18.22 -1.00 20.92
N ALA A 239 18.94 -2.10 21.20
CA ALA A 239 20.38 -2.11 21.32
C ALA A 239 21.06 -1.64 20.02
N LYS A 240 20.56 -2.09 18.86
CA LYS A 240 21.10 -1.71 17.56
C LYS A 240 20.84 -0.25 17.19
N LEU A 241 19.64 0.25 17.47
CA LEU A 241 19.33 1.69 17.35
C LEU A 241 20.28 2.54 18.20
N GLU A 242 20.52 2.12 19.44
CA GLU A 242 21.41 2.83 20.35
C GLU A 242 22.89 2.78 19.89
N SER A 243 23.34 1.67 19.28
CA SER A 243 24.70 1.60 18.74
C SER A 243 24.92 2.57 17.56
N TYR A 244 23.93 2.73 16.69
CA TYR A 244 24.07 3.63 15.54
C TYR A 244 23.90 5.11 15.88
N LYS A 245 23.18 5.46 16.95
CA LYS A 245 23.11 6.85 17.45
C LYS A 245 24.44 7.38 18.00
N LYS A 246 25.35 6.48 18.38
CA LYS A 246 26.64 6.82 19.01
C LYS A 246 27.78 6.98 18.00
N THR A 247 27.52 6.67 16.72
CA THR A 247 28.48 6.73 15.62
C THR A 247 28.30 8.05 14.87
#